data_AF-A0A1J3JDW8-F1
#
_entry.id   AF-A0A1J3JDW8-F1
#
_cell.length_a   1.000
_cell.length_b   1.000
_cell.length_c   1.000
_cell.angle_alpha   90.00
_cell.angle_beta   90.00
_cell.angle_gamma   90.00
#
_symmetry.space_group_name_H-M   'P 1'
#
loop_
_entity.id
_entity.type
_entity.pdbx_description
1 polymer ?
#
loop_
_entity_poly.entity_id
_entity_poly.type
_entity_poly.pdbx_seq_one_letter_code
_entity_poly.pdbx_strand_id
1 'polypeptide(L)'
;LVTDYLKSGLYRWGGDAKTYKAEGPYIELVTSPNNPDGFLRQSVVNSSKGILIHDLAYYWPQYTPITSRADHDVMLFTVSKSTGHAGMRIGWALVKDRETARKMTEYIELNTIGVSKDSQLRAAKVLKVVSDSCENETAKSFFEHSYDAMSKRWKLLKQAA
;
A
#
# COMPACT_ATOMS: atom_id res chain seq x y z
N LEU A 1 -1.48 -24.63 -14.72
CA LEU A 1 -2.29 -23.40 -14.50
C LEU A 1 -1.49 -22.42 -13.62
N VAL A 2 -1.82 -21.12 -13.62
CA VAL A 2 -1.15 -20.10 -12.75
C VAL A 2 -1.10 -20.54 -11.27
N THR A 3 -2.10 -21.30 -10.82
CA THR A 3 -2.22 -21.90 -9.49
C THR A 3 -1.09 -22.87 -9.13
N ASP A 4 -0.56 -23.61 -10.10
CA ASP A 4 0.52 -24.59 -9.92
C ASP A 4 1.87 -23.88 -9.81
N TYR A 5 2.06 -22.82 -10.62
CA TYR A 5 3.25 -21.98 -10.56
C TYR A 5 3.37 -21.23 -9.23
N LEU A 6 2.25 -20.68 -8.75
CA LEU A 6 2.16 -20.00 -7.46
C LEU A 6 2.31 -20.92 -6.26
N LYS A 7 2.33 -22.24 -6.46
CA LYS A 7 2.30 -23.26 -5.41
C LYS A 7 1.23 -22.93 -4.37
N SER A 8 0.06 -22.49 -4.84
CA SER A 8 -1.03 -21.97 -3.99
C SER A 8 -1.46 -22.96 -2.89
N GLY A 9 -1.33 -24.26 -3.14
CA GLY A 9 -1.59 -25.32 -2.15
C GLY A 9 -0.63 -25.34 -0.95
N LEU A 10 0.47 -24.59 -0.97
CA LEU A 10 1.35 -24.41 0.19
C LEU A 10 0.81 -23.39 1.20
N TYR A 11 -0.18 -22.59 0.82
CA TYR A 11 -0.72 -21.53 1.65
C TYR A 11 -2.18 -21.83 2.03
N ARG A 12 -2.56 -21.43 3.24
CA ARG A 12 -3.94 -21.51 3.73
C ARG A 12 -4.31 -20.21 4.41
N TRP A 13 -5.53 -19.75 4.19
CA TRP A 13 -6.08 -18.59 4.91
C TRP A 13 -6.12 -18.87 6.42
N GLY A 14 -5.37 -18.07 7.18
CA GLY A 14 -5.19 -18.24 8.63
C GLY A 14 -6.25 -17.55 9.50
N GLY A 15 -7.13 -16.73 8.92
CA GLY A 15 -8.15 -16.00 9.67
C GLY A 15 -7.67 -14.68 10.27
N ASP A 16 -8.28 -14.25 11.37
CA ASP A 16 -7.96 -13.00 12.05
C ASP A 16 -6.63 -13.10 12.82
N ALA A 17 -5.68 -12.24 12.44
CA ALA A 17 -4.36 -12.11 13.06
C ALA A 17 -4.42 -11.94 14.59
N LYS A 18 -5.44 -11.27 15.14
CA LYS A 18 -5.60 -11.09 16.60
C LYS A 18 -5.84 -12.40 17.34
N THR A 19 -6.43 -13.37 16.67
CA THR A 19 -6.78 -14.69 17.22
C THR A 19 -5.87 -15.81 16.73
N TYR A 20 -4.89 -15.47 15.89
CA TYR A 20 -3.99 -16.43 15.29
C TYR A 20 -3.03 -17.01 16.34
N LYS A 21 -3.09 -18.33 16.53
CA LYS A 21 -2.30 -19.08 17.54
C LYS A 21 -1.53 -20.26 16.96
N ALA A 22 -1.52 -20.42 15.64
CA ALA A 22 -0.85 -21.56 15.03
C ALA A 22 0.67 -21.44 15.19
N GLU A 23 1.31 -22.57 15.49
CA GLU A 23 2.76 -22.67 15.51
C GLU A 23 3.29 -22.81 14.09
N GLY A 24 4.26 -21.98 13.71
CA GLY A 24 4.93 -22.09 12.41
C GLY A 24 5.10 -20.75 11.69
N PRO A 25 5.57 -20.79 10.42
CA PRO A 25 5.66 -19.61 9.57
C PRO A 25 4.27 -19.07 9.23
N TYR A 26 4.15 -17.75 9.16
CA TYR A 26 2.91 -17.07 8.78
C TYR A 26 3.20 -15.86 7.89
N ILE A 27 2.15 -15.37 7.24
CA ILE A 27 2.16 -14.10 6.52
C ILE A 27 1.07 -13.25 7.14
N GLU A 28 1.43 -12.07 7.64
CA GLU A 28 0.47 -11.10 8.16
C GLU A 28 0.36 -9.91 7.20
N LEU A 29 -0.87 -9.60 6.81
CA LEU A 29 -1.21 -8.40 6.05
C LEU A 29 -1.54 -7.28 7.03
N VAL A 30 -0.67 -6.28 7.14
CA VAL A 30 -0.85 -5.11 8.01
C VAL A 30 -1.28 -3.92 7.16
N THR A 31 -2.54 -3.54 7.21
CA THR A 31 -3.04 -2.34 6.51
C THR A 31 -2.94 -1.12 7.42
N SER A 32 -2.18 -0.10 7.02
CA SER A 32 -1.91 1.08 7.85
C SER A 32 -1.76 2.35 7.00
N PRO A 33 -2.71 3.30 7.04
CA PRO A 33 -3.99 3.28 7.74
C PRO A 33 -4.89 2.14 7.30
N ASN A 34 -5.62 1.57 8.26
CA ASN A 34 -6.46 0.42 8.06
C ASN A 34 -7.74 0.75 7.29
N ASN A 35 -8.22 -0.23 6.51
CA ASN A 35 -9.54 -0.22 5.92
C ASN A 35 -10.47 -1.10 6.79
N PRO A 36 -11.61 -0.61 7.32
CA PRO A 36 -12.31 0.63 6.94
C PRO A 36 -12.11 1.83 7.88
N ASP A 37 -11.50 1.65 9.05
CA ASP A 37 -11.54 2.64 10.15
C ASP A 37 -10.54 3.80 10.03
N GLY A 38 -9.53 3.69 9.15
CA GLY A 38 -8.51 4.72 8.95
C GLY A 38 -7.47 4.80 10.07
N PHE A 39 -7.43 3.86 11.03
CA PHE A 39 -6.44 3.87 12.09
C PHE A 39 -5.11 3.29 11.63
N LEU A 40 -4.01 3.88 12.10
CA LEU A 40 -2.69 3.28 11.95
C LEU A 40 -2.64 1.94 12.69
N ARG A 41 -2.03 0.93 12.05
CA ARG A 41 -1.86 -0.40 12.61
C ARG A 41 -0.41 -0.85 12.58
N GLN A 42 -0.11 -1.77 13.47
CA GLN A 42 1.11 -2.55 13.56
C GLN A 42 0.75 -4.03 13.56
N SER A 43 1.76 -4.89 13.35
CA SER A 43 1.59 -6.34 13.48
C SER A 43 1.09 -6.71 14.88
N VAL A 44 0.15 -7.66 14.94
CA VAL A 44 -0.46 -8.15 16.19
C VAL A 44 -0.09 -9.60 16.50
N VAL A 45 0.49 -10.33 15.54
CA VAL A 45 0.94 -11.71 15.77
C VAL A 45 2.27 -11.68 16.51
N ASN A 46 2.27 -12.16 17.76
CA ASN A 46 3.46 -12.18 18.60
C ASN A 46 4.38 -13.38 18.26
N SER A 47 5.06 -13.32 17.12
CA SER A 47 6.01 -14.34 16.68
C SER A 47 7.05 -13.74 15.74
N SER A 48 8.30 -14.20 15.81
CA SER A 48 9.37 -13.76 14.90
C SER A 48 9.42 -14.54 13.59
N LYS A 49 8.54 -15.53 13.40
CA LYS A 49 8.53 -16.44 12.24
C LYS A 49 7.68 -15.91 11.08
N GLY A 50 7.23 -14.66 11.16
CA GLY A 50 6.29 -14.05 10.21
C GLY A 50 6.97 -13.29 9.09
N ILE A 51 6.34 -13.29 7.92
CA ILE A 51 6.57 -12.29 6.87
C ILE A 51 5.48 -11.24 7.01
N LEU A 52 5.86 -9.99 7.24
CA LEU A 52 4.93 -8.88 7.40
C LEU A 52 4.84 -8.08 6.10
N ILE A 53 3.65 -8.04 5.51
CA ILE A 53 3.37 -7.23 4.33
C ILE A 53 2.55 -6.03 4.76
N HIS A 54 3.13 -4.84 4.66
CA HIS A 54 2.48 -3.60 5.05
C HIS A 54 1.80 -2.97 3.82
N ASP A 55 0.47 -2.99 3.80
CA ASP A 55 -0.32 -2.24 2.83
C ASP A 55 -0.44 -0.79 3.30
N LEU A 56 0.30 0.09 2.62
CA LEU A 56 0.39 1.52 2.88
C LEU A 56 -0.37 2.33 1.81
N ALA A 57 -1.38 1.74 1.16
CA ALA A 57 -2.17 2.42 0.14
C ALA A 57 -2.76 3.76 0.62
N TYR A 58 -3.15 3.86 1.89
CA TYR A 58 -3.71 5.07 2.49
C TYR A 58 -2.68 5.90 3.30
N TYR A 59 -1.38 5.54 3.33
CA TYR A 59 -0.37 6.25 4.12
C TYR A 59 0.10 7.53 3.40
N TRP A 60 -0.84 8.46 3.19
CA TRP A 60 -0.67 9.73 2.51
C TRP A 60 -1.38 10.87 3.27
N PRO A 61 -0.92 12.13 3.16
CA PRO A 61 -1.41 13.23 4.00
C PRO A 61 -2.92 13.48 3.93
N GLN A 62 -3.57 13.14 2.82
CA GLN A 62 -5.02 13.29 2.68
C GLN A 62 -5.86 12.33 3.55
N TYR A 63 -5.23 11.30 4.12
CA TYR A 63 -5.90 10.28 4.94
C TYR A 63 -5.39 10.24 6.38
N THR A 64 -4.09 10.48 6.59
CA THR A 64 -3.45 10.40 7.91
C THR A 64 -2.30 11.40 8.01
N PRO A 65 -2.02 11.95 9.22
CA PRO A 65 -0.76 12.63 9.47
C PRO A 65 0.43 11.71 9.22
N ILE A 66 1.49 12.25 8.62
CA ILE A 66 2.77 11.54 8.43
C ILE A 66 3.70 11.95 9.56
N THR A 67 3.73 11.15 10.63
CA THR A 67 4.55 11.44 11.83
C THR A 67 5.97 10.88 11.73
N SER A 68 6.18 9.87 10.90
CA SER A 68 7.47 9.24 10.65
C SER A 68 7.52 8.59 9.28
N ARG A 69 8.74 8.40 8.77
CA ARG A 69 8.98 7.56 7.60
C ARG A 69 8.63 6.11 7.94
N ALA A 70 7.83 5.46 7.09
CA ALA A 70 7.56 4.03 7.22
C ALA A 70 8.84 3.23 6.89
N ASP A 71 9.12 2.20 7.69
CA ASP A 71 10.33 1.38 7.55
C ASP A 71 10.02 -0.09 7.84
N HIS A 72 9.37 -0.75 6.89
CA HIS A 72 9.01 -2.16 6.98
C HIS A 72 9.67 -2.99 5.88
N ASP A 73 9.72 -4.31 6.06
CA ASP A 73 10.43 -5.22 5.15
C ASP A 73 9.77 -5.31 3.76
N VAL A 74 8.43 -5.30 3.73
CA VAL A 74 7.62 -5.24 2.51
C VAL A 74 6.58 -4.15 2.69
N MET A 75 6.65 -3.11 1.86
CA MET A 75 5.72 -1.98 1.87
C MET A 75 5.04 -1.85 0.50
N LEU A 76 3.71 -1.82 0.47
CA LEU A 76 2.90 -1.72 -0.74
C LEU A 76 2.27 -0.34 -0.87
N PHE A 77 2.31 0.21 -2.09
CA PHE A 77 1.75 1.51 -2.41
C PHE A 77 1.03 1.48 -3.76
N THR A 78 0.16 2.46 -4.01
CA THR A 78 -0.55 2.56 -5.29
C THR A 78 -0.94 4.00 -5.66
N VAL A 79 -0.90 4.30 -6.96
CA VAL A 79 -1.45 5.56 -7.51
C VAL A 79 -2.96 5.67 -7.31
N SER A 80 -3.65 4.55 -7.09
CA SER A 80 -5.10 4.51 -6.93
C SER A 80 -5.60 5.36 -5.77
N LYS A 81 -4.82 5.41 -4.68
CA LYS A 81 -5.15 6.12 -3.45
C LYS A 81 -4.25 7.31 -3.21
N SER A 82 -3.00 7.28 -3.69
CA SER A 82 -2.12 8.44 -3.58
C SER A 82 -2.54 9.59 -4.50
N THR A 83 -2.98 9.32 -5.74
CA THR A 83 -3.31 10.36 -6.73
C THR A 83 -4.70 10.20 -7.37
N GLY A 84 -5.50 9.22 -6.95
CA GLY A 84 -6.85 8.98 -7.47
C GLY A 84 -6.92 8.24 -8.82
N HIS A 85 -5.80 7.81 -9.39
CA HIS A 85 -5.75 7.21 -10.72
C HIS A 85 -5.95 5.68 -10.70
N ALA A 86 -7.04 5.22 -10.11
CA ALA A 86 -7.30 3.79 -9.93
C ALA A 86 -7.34 2.99 -11.25
N GLY A 87 -7.80 3.61 -12.34
CA GLY A 87 -7.89 3.00 -13.66
C GLY A 87 -6.54 2.67 -14.31
N MET A 88 -5.44 3.28 -13.85
CA MET A 88 -4.10 3.00 -14.40
C MET A 88 -3.53 1.66 -13.94
N ARG A 89 -4.12 1.05 -12.91
CA ARG A 89 -3.69 -0.25 -12.37
C ARG A 89 -2.20 -0.30 -12.01
N ILE A 90 -1.65 0.81 -11.50
CA ILE A 90 -0.26 0.90 -11.04
C ILE A 90 -0.18 0.82 -9.50
N GLY A 91 0.64 -0.11 -9.03
CA GLY A 91 1.12 -0.20 -7.66
C GLY A 91 2.61 -0.52 -7.67
N TRP A 92 3.27 -0.34 -6.53
CA TRP A 92 4.67 -0.69 -6.36
C TRP A 92 4.90 -1.25 -4.96
N ALA A 93 5.96 -2.05 -4.83
CA ALA A 93 6.42 -2.57 -3.58
C ALA A 93 7.84 -2.05 -3.30
N LEU A 94 8.11 -1.63 -2.07
CA LEU A 94 9.46 -1.46 -1.56
C LEU A 94 9.77 -2.70 -0.71
N VAL A 95 10.83 -3.42 -1.09
CA VAL A 95 11.17 -4.73 -0.52
C VAL A 95 12.64 -4.71 -0.10
N LYS A 96 12.91 -4.97 1.19
CA LYS A 96 14.28 -5.00 1.71
C LYS A 96 15.02 -6.28 1.32
N ASP A 97 14.35 -7.43 1.42
CA ASP A 97 14.95 -8.72 1.08
C ASP A 97 15.02 -8.90 -0.45
N ARG A 98 16.25 -9.06 -0.94
CA ARG A 98 16.53 -9.22 -2.38
C ARG A 98 15.90 -10.49 -2.95
N GLU A 99 15.86 -11.59 -2.20
CA GLU A 99 15.29 -12.85 -2.71
C GLU A 99 13.77 -12.76 -2.81
N THR A 100 13.12 -12.13 -1.84
CA THR A 100 11.69 -11.80 -1.92
C THR A 100 11.39 -10.89 -3.11
N ALA A 101 12.19 -9.82 -3.31
CA ALA A 101 12.02 -8.92 -4.44
C ALA A 101 12.15 -9.64 -5.80
N ARG A 102 13.16 -10.53 -5.93
CA ARG A 102 13.36 -11.36 -7.13
C ARG A 102 12.14 -12.23 -7.43
N LYS A 103 11.62 -12.95 -6.42
CA LYS A 103 10.42 -13.80 -6.56
C LYS A 103 9.19 -12.98 -6.99
N MET A 104 9.04 -11.75 -6.49
CA MET A 104 7.96 -10.85 -6.90
C MET A 104 8.08 -10.44 -8.37
N THR A 105 9.28 -10.12 -8.84
CA THR A 105 9.52 -9.80 -10.26
C THR A 105 9.23 -11.00 -11.16
N GLU A 106 9.75 -12.18 -10.82
CA GLU A 106 9.48 -13.43 -11.56
C GLU A 106 7.98 -13.72 -11.66
N TYR A 107 7.24 -13.49 -10.56
CA TYR A 107 5.78 -13.64 -10.57
C TYR A 107 5.11 -12.69 -11.57
N ILE A 108 5.51 -11.42 -11.62
CA ILE A 108 4.95 -10.43 -12.55
C ILE A 108 5.23 -10.83 -14.00
N GLU A 109 6.46 -11.24 -14.30
CA GLU A 109 6.89 -11.68 -15.63
C GLU A 109 6.09 -12.90 -16.09
N LEU A 110 5.89 -13.88 -15.22
CA LEU A 110 5.18 -15.11 -15.59
C LEU A 110 3.66 -14.96 -15.63
N ASN A 111 3.10 -14.02 -14.85
CA ASN A 111 1.66 -13.78 -14.85
C ASN A 111 1.21 -12.84 -15.97
N THR A 112 1.99 -11.79 -16.24
CA THR A 112 1.57 -10.67 -17.11
C THR A 112 2.64 -10.21 -18.10
N ILE A 113 3.83 -10.82 -18.11
CA ILE A 113 5.01 -10.40 -18.90
C ILE A 113 5.54 -9.02 -18.47
N GLY A 114 4.87 -8.35 -17.53
CA GLY A 114 5.22 -7.03 -17.05
C GLY A 114 4.00 -6.15 -16.86
N VAL A 115 4.27 -4.88 -16.58
CA VAL A 115 3.24 -3.85 -16.39
C VAL A 115 3.15 -2.99 -17.66
N SER A 116 1.94 -2.55 -18.03
CA SER A 116 1.72 -1.68 -19.20
C SER A 116 2.66 -0.47 -19.23
N LYS A 117 3.42 -0.32 -20.33
CA LYS A 117 4.32 0.82 -20.55
C LYS A 117 3.57 2.16 -20.60
N ASP A 118 2.38 2.21 -21.19
CA ASP A 118 1.54 3.43 -21.20
C ASP A 118 1.15 3.82 -19.77
N SER A 119 0.71 2.86 -18.96
CA SER A 119 0.35 3.11 -17.56
C SER A 119 1.55 3.55 -16.73
N GLN A 120 2.74 2.96 -16.95
CA GLN A 120 3.99 3.40 -16.32
C GLN A 120 4.35 4.85 -16.71
N LEU A 121 4.29 5.20 -18.00
CA LEU A 121 4.61 6.54 -18.49
C LEU A 121 3.65 7.60 -17.94
N ARG A 122 2.34 7.30 -17.90
CA ARG A 122 1.35 8.19 -17.29
C ARG A 122 1.60 8.34 -15.79
N ALA A 123 1.94 7.25 -15.09
CA ALA A 123 2.18 7.29 -13.65
C ALA A 123 3.41 8.13 -13.33
N ALA A 124 4.49 7.97 -14.08
CA ALA A 124 5.70 8.77 -13.94
C ALA A 124 5.43 10.27 -14.12
N LYS A 125 4.63 10.66 -15.14
CA LYS A 125 4.24 12.06 -15.35
C LYS A 125 3.41 12.62 -14.20
N VAL A 126 2.41 11.88 -13.73
CA VAL A 126 1.57 12.30 -12.60
C VAL A 126 2.39 12.43 -11.33
N LEU A 127 3.21 11.43 -11.00
CA LEU A 127 4.06 11.44 -9.80
C LEU A 127 5.09 12.58 -9.85
N LYS A 128 5.64 12.90 -11.02
CA LYS A 128 6.51 14.06 -11.20
C LYS A 128 5.78 15.36 -10.83
N VAL A 129 4.61 15.63 -11.40
CA VAL A 129 3.83 16.84 -11.09
C VAL A 129 3.47 16.91 -9.60
N VAL A 130 3.12 15.78 -8.98
CA VAL A 130 2.85 15.72 -7.54
C VAL A 130 4.11 16.06 -6.73
N SER A 131 5.26 15.49 -7.09
CA SER A 131 6.55 15.78 -6.44
C SER A 131 6.93 17.26 -6.58
N ASP A 132 6.90 17.79 -7.81
CA ASP A 132 7.20 19.19 -8.11
C ASP A 132 6.27 20.14 -7.32
N SER A 133 5.00 19.75 -7.09
CA SER A 133 4.07 20.54 -6.28
C SER A 133 4.41 20.58 -4.79
N CYS A 134 5.16 19.61 -4.27
CA CYS A 134 5.58 19.56 -2.86
C CYS A 134 6.83 20.41 -2.61
N GLU A 135 7.62 20.70 -3.65
CA GLU A 135 8.81 21.56 -3.59
C GLU A 135 8.47 23.05 -3.74
N ASN A 136 7.24 23.38 -4.15
CA ASN A 136 6.81 24.77 -4.32
C ASN A 136 6.37 25.38 -2.98
N GLU A 137 7.20 26.25 -2.41
CA GLU A 137 6.91 26.92 -1.13
C GLU A 137 5.80 27.99 -1.22
N THR A 138 5.46 28.44 -2.43
CA THR A 138 4.53 29.57 -2.64
C THR A 138 3.09 29.13 -2.94
N ALA A 139 2.91 27.91 -3.41
CA ALA A 139 1.62 27.37 -3.81
C ALA A 139 1.27 26.15 -2.98
N LYS A 140 -0.02 25.98 -2.72
CA LYS A 140 -0.53 24.81 -2.02
C LYS A 140 -0.20 23.54 -2.80
N SER A 141 0.44 22.57 -2.14
CA SER A 141 0.78 21.29 -2.73
C SER A 141 -0.47 20.45 -3.03
N PHE A 142 -0.30 19.44 -3.89
CA PHE A 142 -1.35 18.46 -4.20
C PHE A 142 -1.92 17.81 -2.93
N PHE A 143 -1.05 17.46 -1.98
CA PHE A 143 -1.45 16.74 -0.76
C PHE A 143 -2.16 17.65 0.25
N GLU A 144 -1.74 18.90 0.40
CA GLU A 144 -2.48 19.86 1.23
C GLU A 144 -3.86 20.17 0.66
N HIS A 145 -3.97 20.31 -0.67
CA HIS A 145 -5.28 20.49 -1.31
C HIS A 145 -6.19 19.30 -1.04
N SER A 146 -5.65 18.09 -1.20
CA SER A 146 -6.38 16.85 -0.98
C SER A 146 -6.79 16.65 0.49
N TYR A 147 -5.92 17.02 1.43
CA TYR A 147 -6.23 17.01 2.87
C TYR A 147 -7.41 17.92 3.19
N ASP A 148 -7.42 19.17 2.71
CA ASP A 148 -8.53 20.09 2.97
C ASP A 148 -9.86 19.58 2.44
N ALA A 149 -9.85 19.00 1.24
CA ALA A 149 -11.03 18.39 0.64
C ALA A 149 -11.57 17.23 1.52
N MET A 150 -10.69 16.33 1.98
CA MET A 150 -11.08 15.21 2.84
C MET A 150 -11.52 15.67 4.23
N SER A 151 -10.82 16.63 4.82
CA SER A 151 -11.16 17.23 6.13
C SER A 151 -12.53 17.91 6.09
N LYS A 152 -12.83 18.66 5.02
CA LYS A 152 -14.15 19.26 4.80
C LYS A 152 -15.25 18.19 4.72
N ARG A 153 -15.05 17.14 3.91
CA ARG A 153 -16.01 16.03 3.78
C ARG A 153 -16.26 15.34 5.12
N TRP A 154 -15.20 15.08 5.89
CA TRP A 154 -15.32 14.44 7.20
C TRP A 154 -16.08 15.30 8.22
N LYS A 155 -15.83 16.62 8.24
CA LYS A 155 -16.58 17.55 9.10
C LYS A 155 -18.06 17.55 8.76
N LEU A 156 -18.41 17.60 7.48
CA LEU A 156 -19.81 17.54 7.02
C LEU A 156 -20.47 16.22 7.40
N LEU A 157 -19.80 15.09 7.19
CA LEU A 157 -20.35 13.78 7.54
C LEU A 157 -20.64 13.67 9.04
N LYS A 158 -19.73 14.14 9.90
CA LYS A 158 -19.93 14.14 11.35
C LYS A 158 -21.04 15.08 11.84
N GLN A 159 -21.40 16.10 11.07
CA GLN A 159 -22.52 16.99 11.39
C GLN A 159 -23.87 16.39 10.97
N ALA A 160 -23.86 15.46 10.01
CA ALA A 160 -25.06 14.78 9.52
C ALA A 160 -25.38 13.48 10.27
N ALA A 161 -24.45 12.98 11.09
CA ALA A 161 -24.61 11.83 11.97
C ALA A 161 -25.08 12.27 13.35
#